data_AF-A0A822VAD0-F1
#
_entry.id   AF-A0A822VAD0-F1
#
_cell.length_a   1.000
_cell.length_b   1.000
_cell.length_c   1.000
_cell.angle_alpha   90.00
_cell.angle_beta   90.00
_cell.angle_gamma   90.00
#
_symmetry.space_group_name_H-M   'P 1'
#
loop_
_entity.id
_entity.type
_entity.pdbx_description
1 polymer ?
#
loop_
_entity_poly.entity_id
_entity_poly.type
_entity_poly.pdbx_seq_one_letter_code
_entity_poly.pdbx_strand_id
1 'polypeptide(L)'
;MIEYSRHGSCEDIRETVEMMALEFLLETWPVRLVALLSMLEEMAGKAEEVQRPYVVNGWVIIVSGLLENLPRDLESPECLALLRHSALDRFRKSAIQQSPDVERQNEFLRREYPQWSIAEDLIRDCEMWAGKLLLEKPN
;
A
#
# COMPACT_ATOMS: atom_id res chain seq x y z
N MET A 1 -15.18 -26.25 -13.92
CA MET A 1 -15.39 -25.94 -12.49
C MET A 1 -14.22 -25.07 -12.11
N ILE A 2 -14.41 -23.75 -12.06
CA ILE A 2 -13.31 -22.81 -11.79
C ILE A 2 -13.13 -22.80 -10.27
N GLU A 3 -12.04 -23.39 -9.80
CA GLU A 3 -11.60 -23.27 -8.42
C GLU A 3 -11.21 -21.81 -8.19
N TYR A 4 -12.13 -21.05 -7.57
CA TYR A 4 -11.77 -19.85 -6.85
C TYR A 4 -10.93 -20.30 -5.65
N SER A 5 -9.62 -20.45 -5.87
CA SER A 5 -8.66 -20.60 -4.79
C SER A 5 -8.91 -19.48 -3.81
N ARG A 6 -9.32 -19.89 -2.61
CA ARG A 6 -9.58 -19.06 -1.44
C ARG A 6 -8.55 -17.94 -1.39
N HIS A 7 -9.09 -16.72 -1.36
CA HIS A 7 -8.38 -15.58 -0.82
C HIS A 7 -7.66 -16.04 0.45
N GLY A 8 -6.36 -15.78 0.55
CA GLY A 8 -5.55 -16.17 1.72
C GLY A 8 -6.33 -15.89 3.00
N SER A 9 -6.37 -16.88 3.89
CA SER A 9 -7.01 -16.73 5.20
C SER A 9 -6.47 -15.46 5.86
N CYS A 10 -7.25 -14.79 6.69
CA CYS A 10 -6.75 -13.69 7.52
C CYS A 10 -5.47 -14.11 8.29
N GLU A 11 -5.36 -15.40 8.60
CA GLU A 11 -4.17 -16.02 9.19
C GLU A 11 -2.95 -15.98 8.25
N ASP A 12 -3.11 -16.27 6.96
CA ASP A 12 -2.02 -16.25 5.97
C ASP A 12 -1.44 -14.84 5.79
N ILE A 13 -2.30 -13.82 5.78
CA ILE A 13 -1.89 -12.41 5.69
C ILE A 13 -1.15 -12.00 6.97
N ARG A 14 -1.66 -12.41 8.14
CA ARG A 14 -1.03 -12.10 9.42
C ARG A 14 0.35 -12.75 9.52
N GLU A 15 0.50 -14.02 9.17
CA GLU A 15 1.80 -14.71 9.17
C GLU A 15 2.79 -14.05 8.20
N THR A 16 2.31 -13.63 7.02
CA THR A 16 3.11 -12.87 6.05
C THR A 16 3.59 -11.55 6.65
N VAL A 17 2.70 -10.79 7.28
CA VAL A 17 3.03 -9.51 7.93
C VAL A 17 4.02 -9.72 9.08
N GLU A 18 3.83 -10.72 9.92
CA GLU A 18 4.72 -11.03 11.04
C GLU A 18 6.13 -11.39 10.55
N MET A 19 6.23 -12.22 9.50
CA MET A 19 7.52 -12.60 8.90
C MET A 19 8.23 -11.39 8.28
N MET A 20 7.53 -10.63 7.44
CA MET A 20 8.09 -9.43 6.80
C MET A 20 8.45 -8.35 7.83
N ALA A 21 7.69 -8.20 8.92
CA ALA A 21 7.98 -7.22 9.97
C ALA A 21 9.31 -7.51 10.66
N LEU A 22 9.66 -8.78 10.89
CA LEU A 22 10.95 -9.17 11.46
C LEU A 22 12.11 -8.79 10.55
N GLU A 23 11.97 -9.05 9.24
CA GLU A 23 12.98 -8.68 8.25
C GLU A 23 13.12 -7.16 8.14
N PHE A 24 12.00 -6.45 8.05
CA PHE A 24 11.98 -5.00 7.89
C PHE A 24 12.39 -4.24 9.13
N LEU A 25 12.34 -4.83 10.32
CA LEU A 25 12.73 -4.17 11.56
C LEU A 25 14.18 -3.65 11.51
N LEU A 26 15.06 -4.38 10.83
CA LEU A 26 16.48 -4.03 10.68
C LEU A 26 16.75 -3.01 9.57
N GLU A 27 15.76 -2.78 8.70
CA GLU A 27 15.91 -1.95 7.51
C GLU A 27 15.51 -0.49 7.72
N THR A 28 16.01 0.39 6.85
CA THR A 28 15.63 1.81 6.82
C THR A 28 14.31 2.03 6.07
N TRP A 29 13.64 3.16 6.31
CA TRP A 29 12.41 3.51 5.59
C TRP A 29 12.53 3.58 4.06
N PRO A 30 13.61 4.12 3.48
CA PRO A 30 13.88 4.01 2.04
C PRO A 30 13.89 2.58 1.53
N VAL A 31 14.56 1.66 2.23
CA VAL A 31 14.64 0.24 1.83
C VAL A 31 13.27 -0.42 1.95
N ARG A 32 12.56 -0.19 3.05
CA ARG A 32 11.19 -0.70 3.27
C ARG A 32 10.23 -0.25 2.17
N LEU A 33 10.29 1.03 1.80
CA LEU A 33 9.44 1.58 0.74
C LEU A 33 9.73 0.91 -0.60
N VAL A 34 11.00 0.84 -1.02
CA VAL A 34 11.38 0.20 -2.29
C VAL A 34 10.94 -1.26 -2.34
N ALA A 35 11.12 -2.01 -1.25
CA ALA A 35 10.67 -3.39 -1.18
C ALA A 35 9.14 -3.52 -1.34
N LEU A 36 8.38 -2.65 -0.66
CA LEU A 36 6.92 -2.64 -0.75
C LEU A 36 6.42 -2.20 -2.13
N LEU A 37 7.06 -1.22 -2.76
CA LEU A 37 6.72 -0.79 -4.13
C LEU A 37 7.01 -1.90 -5.14
N SER A 38 8.16 -2.57 -5.01
CA SER A 38 8.54 -3.70 -5.86
C SER A 38 7.55 -4.87 -5.72
N MET A 39 7.10 -5.15 -4.49
CA MET A 39 6.06 -6.15 -4.23
C MET A 39 4.74 -5.79 -4.93
N LEU A 40 4.31 -4.54 -4.86
CA LEU A 40 3.09 -4.08 -5.56
C LEU A 40 3.22 -4.25 -7.07
N GLU A 41 4.33 -3.78 -7.64
CA GLU A 41 4.63 -3.86 -9.07
C GLU A 41 4.64 -5.31 -9.56
N GLU A 42 5.29 -6.22 -8.82
CA GLU A 42 5.34 -7.64 -9.16
C GLU A 42 3.96 -8.30 -9.11
N MET A 43 3.19 -8.05 -8.06
CA MET A 43 1.84 -8.60 -7.93
C MET A 43 0.91 -8.06 -9.03
N ALA A 44 0.99 -6.76 -9.34
CA ALA A 44 0.18 -6.13 -10.37
C ALA A 44 0.58 -6.56 -11.79
N GLY A 45 1.87 -6.81 -12.03
CA GLY A 45 2.40 -7.29 -13.31
C GLY A 45 1.96 -8.73 -13.65
N LYS A 46 1.61 -9.53 -12.64
CA LYS A 46 1.08 -10.90 -12.81
C LYS A 46 -0.45 -10.96 -12.87
N ALA A 47 -1.13 -9.89 -12.49
CA ALA A 47 -2.59 -9.85 -12.39
C ALA A 47 -3.22 -9.37 -13.70
N GLU A 48 -4.36 -9.97 -14.04
CA GLU A 48 -5.23 -9.41 -15.09
C GLU A 48 -5.74 -8.03 -14.67
N GLU A 49 -6.05 -7.17 -15.64
CA GLU A 49 -6.47 -5.78 -15.38
C GLU A 49 -7.68 -5.71 -14.42
N VAL A 50 -8.65 -6.61 -14.58
CA VAL A 50 -9.84 -6.70 -13.71
C VAL A 50 -9.52 -7.13 -12.28
N GLN A 51 -8.36 -7.74 -12.05
CA GLN A 51 -7.91 -8.22 -10.74
C GLN A 51 -7.03 -7.19 -10.00
N ARG A 52 -6.48 -6.20 -10.72
CA ARG A 52 -5.55 -5.19 -10.15
C ARG A 52 -6.11 -4.45 -8.93
N PRO A 53 -7.40 -4.05 -8.85
CA PRO A 53 -7.93 -3.40 -7.65
C PRO A 53 -7.82 -4.29 -6.40
N TYR A 54 -8.01 -5.60 -6.54
CA TYR A 54 -7.87 -6.54 -5.42
C TYR A 54 -6.42 -6.69 -4.97
N VAL A 55 -5.48 -6.66 -5.93
CA VAL A 55 -4.03 -6.68 -5.63
C VAL A 55 -3.63 -5.43 -4.85
N VAL A 56 -4.04 -4.24 -5.31
CA VAL A 56 -3.75 -2.97 -4.62
C VAL A 56 -4.34 -2.98 -3.21
N ASN A 57 -5.58 -3.45 -3.05
CA ASN A 57 -6.20 -3.56 -1.74
C ASN A 57 -5.44 -4.54 -0.81
N GLY A 58 -5.02 -5.70 -1.33
CA GLY A 58 -4.18 -6.66 -0.59
C GLY A 58 -2.86 -6.04 -0.15
N TRP A 59 -2.20 -5.29 -1.03
CA TRP A 59 -0.98 -4.55 -0.72
C TRP A 59 -1.21 -3.51 0.39
N VAL A 60 -2.30 -2.73 0.32
CA VAL A 60 -2.67 -1.75 1.35
C VAL A 60 -2.86 -2.42 2.72
N ILE A 61 -3.47 -3.62 2.76
CA ILE A 61 -3.64 -4.40 3.99
C ILE A 61 -2.28 -4.82 4.57
N ILE A 62 -1.38 -5.36 3.74
CA ILE A 62 -0.03 -5.76 4.17
C ILE A 62 0.75 -4.55 4.71
N VAL A 63 0.77 -3.44 3.97
CA VAL A 63 1.42 -2.19 4.38
C VAL A 63 0.88 -1.71 5.73
N SER A 64 -0.44 -1.77 5.93
CA SER A 64 -1.07 -1.37 7.19
C SER A 64 -0.65 -2.24 8.36
N GLY A 65 -0.64 -3.56 8.17
CA GLY A 65 -0.18 -4.50 9.18
C GLY A 65 1.30 -4.29 9.53
N LEU A 66 2.14 -4.01 8.54
CA LEU A 66 3.56 -3.69 8.78
C LEU A 66 3.73 -2.39 9.57
N LEU A 67 2.96 -1.34 9.24
CA LEU A 67 3.00 -0.06 9.96
C LEU A 67 2.51 -0.16 11.42
N GLU A 68 1.72 -1.19 11.75
CA GLU A 68 1.38 -1.50 13.15
C GLU A 68 2.54 -2.13 13.91
N ASN A 69 3.38 -2.92 13.23
CA ASN A 69 4.49 -3.69 13.84
C ASN A 69 5.87 -3.00 13.75
N LEU A 70 6.03 -2.00 12.91
CA LEU A 70 7.29 -1.28 12.71
C LEU A 70 7.34 0.07 13.44
N PRO A 71 8.53 0.52 13.89
CA PRO A 71 8.70 1.85 14.47
C PRO A 71 8.45 2.91 13.40
N ARG A 72 7.39 3.70 13.60
CA ARG A 72 7.00 4.80 12.70
C ARG A 72 7.95 5.97 12.88
N ASP A 73 8.49 6.45 11.76
CA ASP A 73 9.30 7.66 11.70
C ASP A 73 8.51 8.74 10.96
N LEU A 74 7.93 9.68 11.71
CA LEU A 74 7.12 10.74 11.13
C LEU A 74 7.97 11.82 10.43
N GLU A 75 9.29 11.79 10.55
CA GLU A 75 10.19 12.68 9.80
C GLU A 75 10.59 12.06 8.45
N SER A 76 10.38 10.75 8.26
CA SER A 76 10.68 10.06 7.00
C SER A 76 9.57 10.30 5.96
N PRO A 77 9.91 10.85 4.77
CA PRO A 77 8.93 11.01 3.69
C PRO A 77 8.40 9.67 3.18
N GLU A 78 9.16 8.60 3.29
CA GLU A 78 8.76 7.26 2.87
C GLU A 78 7.77 6.62 3.86
N CYS A 79 8.02 6.76 5.17
CA CYS A 79 7.09 6.33 6.20
C CYS A 79 5.75 7.07 6.06
N LEU A 80 5.80 8.40 5.87
CA LEU A 80 4.61 9.21 5.66
C LEU A 80 3.87 8.85 4.38
N ALA A 81 4.57 8.45 3.32
CA ALA A 81 3.95 7.92 2.10
C ALA A 81 3.14 6.65 2.37
N LEU A 82 3.73 5.68 3.05
CA LEU A 82 3.04 4.43 3.40
C LEU A 82 1.87 4.65 4.36
N LEU A 83 2.02 5.55 5.35
CA LEU A 83 0.93 5.92 6.27
C LEU A 83 -0.27 6.56 5.54
N ARG A 84 -0.03 7.36 4.50
CA ARG A 84 -1.11 7.99 3.68
C ARG A 84 -1.97 6.95 2.96
N HIS A 85 -1.38 5.83 2.55
CA HIS A 85 -2.08 4.76 1.84
C HIS A 85 -2.53 3.61 2.73
N SER A 86 -2.30 3.69 4.05
CA SER A 86 -2.75 2.66 4.99
C SER A 86 -4.28 2.59 5.03
N ALA A 87 -4.82 1.39 5.23
CA ALA A 87 -6.23 1.12 5.54
C ALA A 87 -6.70 1.76 6.85
N LEU A 88 -5.79 2.11 7.76
CA LEU A 88 -6.10 2.62 9.08
C LEU A 88 -6.24 4.14 9.09
N ASP A 89 -7.44 4.64 9.42
CA ASP A 89 -7.74 6.09 9.47
C ASP A 89 -6.78 6.89 10.34
N ARG A 90 -6.37 6.33 11.48
CA ARG A 90 -5.43 7.00 12.39
C ARG A 90 -4.08 7.26 11.72
N PHE A 91 -3.60 6.35 10.89
CA PHE A 91 -2.33 6.48 10.17
C PHE A 91 -2.43 7.52 9.06
N ARG A 92 -3.51 7.48 8.28
CA ARG A 92 -3.78 8.51 7.27
C ARG A 92 -3.84 9.91 7.88
N LYS A 93 -4.55 10.06 9.00
CA LYS A 93 -4.66 11.34 9.73
C LYS A 93 -3.30 11.83 10.24
N SER A 94 -2.49 10.96 10.84
CA SER A 94 -1.14 11.33 11.29
C SER A 94 -0.27 11.81 10.14
N ALA A 95 -0.33 11.13 8.98
CA ALA A 95 0.48 11.53 7.83
C ALA A 95 0.06 12.89 7.26
N ILE A 96 -1.25 13.17 7.17
CA ILE A 96 -1.78 14.47 6.73
C ILE A 96 -1.38 15.59 7.68
N GLN A 97 -1.41 15.33 8.99
CA GLN A 97 -1.01 16.32 10.00
C GLN A 97 0.48 16.67 9.92
N GLN A 98 1.32 15.68 9.68
CA GLN A 98 2.77 15.85 9.64
C GLN A 98 3.26 16.41 8.30
N SER A 99 2.62 16.02 7.20
CA SER A 99 2.96 16.47 5.84
C SER A 99 1.69 16.96 5.12
N PRO A 100 1.26 18.20 5.39
CA PRO A 100 0.06 18.75 4.77
C PRO A 100 0.26 19.05 3.28
N ASP A 101 1.50 19.28 2.84
CA ASP A 101 1.86 19.52 1.44
C ASP A 101 2.15 18.19 0.72
N VAL A 102 1.05 17.48 0.42
CA VAL A 102 1.06 16.16 -0.22
C VAL A 102 1.77 16.20 -1.58
N GLU A 103 1.58 17.25 -2.37
CA GLU A 103 2.14 17.32 -3.72
C GLU A 103 3.65 17.48 -3.68
N ARG A 104 4.18 18.35 -2.81
CA ARG A 104 5.63 18.48 -2.63
C ARG A 104 6.28 17.17 -2.18
N GLN A 105 5.59 16.41 -1.33
CA GLN A 105 6.08 15.09 -0.93
C GLN A 105 6.05 14.10 -2.11
N ASN A 106 5.00 14.12 -2.93
CA ASN A 106 4.92 13.27 -4.11
C ASN A 106 5.98 13.65 -5.16
N GLU A 107 6.28 14.94 -5.36
CA GLU A 107 7.37 15.39 -6.21
C GLU A 107 8.72 14.83 -5.76
N PHE A 108 8.99 14.87 -4.45
CA PHE A 108 10.17 14.22 -3.87
C PHE A 108 10.18 12.72 -4.16
N LEU A 109 9.07 12.02 -3.89
CA LEU A 109 8.99 10.57 -4.08
C LEU A 109 9.16 10.16 -5.55
N ARG A 110 8.54 10.88 -6.50
CA ARG A 110 8.72 10.64 -7.95
C ARG A 110 10.18 10.83 -8.39
N ARG A 111 10.90 11.77 -7.76
CA ARG A 111 12.30 12.05 -8.08
C ARG A 111 13.25 10.97 -7.54
N GLU A 112 13.04 10.53 -6.30
CA GLU A 112 13.94 9.59 -5.62
C GLU A 112 13.58 8.12 -5.89
N TYR A 113 12.31 7.82 -6.16
CA TYR A 113 11.79 6.46 -6.30
C TYR A 113 11.02 6.31 -7.63
N PRO A 114 11.67 5.83 -8.70
CA PRO A 114 11.01 5.67 -10.01
C PRO A 114 9.75 4.78 -9.98
N GLN A 115 9.73 3.78 -9.08
CA GLN A 115 8.59 2.88 -8.86
C GLN A 115 7.37 3.57 -8.24
N TRP A 116 7.56 4.76 -7.65
CA TRP A 116 6.48 5.51 -7.01
C TRP A 116 5.38 5.89 -8.01
N SER A 117 5.75 6.31 -9.23
CA SER A 117 4.76 6.67 -10.26
C SER A 117 3.86 5.49 -10.66
N ILE A 118 4.42 4.28 -10.71
CA ILE A 118 3.65 3.06 -10.99
C ILE A 118 2.66 2.79 -9.86
N ALA A 119 3.10 2.93 -8.61
CA ALA A 119 2.22 2.76 -7.45
C ALA A 119 1.12 3.83 -7.40
N GLU A 120 1.43 5.09 -7.70
CA GLU A 120 0.43 6.17 -7.78
C GLU A 120 -0.66 5.83 -8.82
N ASP A 121 -0.26 5.36 -10.00
CA ASP A 121 -1.19 4.99 -11.06
C ASP A 121 -2.09 3.83 -10.63
N LEU A 122 -1.51 2.77 -10.05
CA LEU A 122 -2.26 1.61 -9.56
C LEU A 122 -3.23 1.96 -8.42
N ILE A 123 -2.81 2.82 -7.48
CA ILE A 123 -3.63 3.27 -6.36
C ILE A 123 -4.80 4.11 -6.90
N ARG A 124 -4.53 5.07 -7.79
CA ARG A 124 -5.57 5.92 -8.39
C ARG A 124 -6.60 5.10 -9.18
N ASP A 125 -6.15 4.11 -9.95
CA ASP A 125 -7.05 3.24 -10.70
C ASP A 125 -7.95 2.41 -9.77
N CYS A 126 -7.39 1.93 -8.65
CA CYS A 126 -8.15 1.22 -7.63
C CYS A 126 -9.20 2.12 -6.96
N GLU A 127 -8.85 3.36 -6.63
CA GLU A 127 -9.79 4.34 -6.05
C GLU A 127 -10.92 4.68 -7.02
N MET A 128 -10.61 4.89 -8.30
CA MET A 128 -11.60 5.12 -9.35
C MET A 128 -12.55 3.93 -9.52
N TRP A 129 -12.02 2.71 -9.50
CA TRP A 129 -12.82 1.48 -9.57
C TRP A 129 -13.76 1.35 -8.37
N ALA A 130 -13.26 1.60 -7.15
CA ALA A 130 -14.07 1.60 -5.94
C ALA A 130 -15.20 2.64 -5.99
N GLY A 131 -14.91 3.85 -6.51
CA GLY A 131 -15.90 4.90 -6.71
C GLY A 131 -17.03 4.49 -7.67
N LYS A 132 -16.70 3.81 -8.79
CA LYS A 132 -17.69 3.30 -9.75
C LYS A 132 -18.62 2.25 -9.11
N LEU A 133 -18.06 1.30 -8.36
CA LEU A 133 -18.86 0.28 -7.67
C LEU A 133 -19.84 0.86 -6.64
N LEU A 134 -19.44 1.94 -5.95
CA LEU A 134 -20.32 2.63 -5.00
C LEU A 134 -21.50 3.32 -5.70
N LEU A 135 -21.32 3.79 -6.94
CA LEU A 135 -22.37 4.39 -7.75
C LEU A 135 -23.30 3.36 -8.40
N GLU A 136 -22.83 2.13 -8.60
CA GLU A 136 -23.59 1.04 -9.23
C GLU A 136 -24.43 0.19 -8.26
N LYS A 137 -24.29 0.36 -6.94
CA LYS A 137 -25.18 -0.30 -5.97
C LYS A 137 -26.59 0.28 -6.08
N PRO A 138 -27.62 -0.51 -6.45
CA PRO A 138 -29.00 -0.04 -6.39
C PRO A 138 -29.41 0.12 -4.92
N ASN A 139 -30.06 1.23 -4.60
CA ASN A 139 -30.75 1.45 -3.32
C ASN A 139 -31.78 0.36 -3.05
#